data_AF-A0A242CGE8-F1
#
_entry.id   AF-A0A242CGE8-F1
#
_cell.length_a   1.000
_cell.length_b   1.000
_cell.length_c   1.000
_cell.angle_alpha   90.00
_cell.angle_beta   90.00
_cell.angle_gamma   90.00
#
_symmetry.space_group_name_H-M   'P 1'
#
loop_
_entity.id
_entity.type
_entity.pdbx_description
1 polymer ?
#
loop_
_entity_poly.entity_id
_entity_poly.type
_entity_poly.pdbx_seq_one_letter_code
_entity_poly.pdbx_strand_id
1 'polypeptide(L)'
;MAPSNFSTQLALYLEMDSNPKLYHNYTDLPFQQALGIFLTTLYENEINFRLNQEHENESEGEYAKAFMTKRNISKEKQALMNNNSFIKNGFTFLELDNSIDGPTFKHLEEKWIDVYKHLPRTTNPPVLRFRKLGQHNASGIYFSYHNCICVDVRDTTSLIHEYGHYLDYNYGQGTISLSEDFRPIIKNYKEVLLNTYGSTLSPSRMKYYSTPTEVFARAFEIWFNHYSPSEEFNKNAEVFSTEPQYMSFDPSNRLLLFNFFNKIFFKI
;
A
#
# COMPACT_ATOMS: atom_id res chain seq x y z
N MET A 1 35.53 -23.62 -37.04
CA MET A 1 34.81 -22.42 -36.55
C MET A 1 34.82 -22.49 -35.04
N ALA A 2 35.50 -21.56 -34.37
CA ALA A 2 35.53 -21.52 -32.91
C ALA A 2 34.11 -21.20 -32.38
N PRO A 3 33.59 -21.92 -31.36
CA PRO A 3 32.35 -21.52 -30.73
C PRO A 3 32.60 -20.18 -30.02
N SER A 4 31.91 -19.14 -30.48
CA SER A 4 31.84 -17.85 -29.80
C SER A 4 31.45 -18.08 -28.33
N ASN A 5 32.31 -17.65 -27.41
CA ASN A 5 32.16 -17.87 -25.97
C ASN A 5 30.91 -17.11 -25.47
N PHE A 6 29.76 -17.80 -25.48
CA PHE A 6 28.44 -17.25 -25.18
C PHE A 6 28.32 -16.83 -23.70
N SER A 7 29.19 -17.36 -22.85
CA SER A 7 29.41 -16.91 -21.48
C SER A 7 29.76 -15.42 -21.39
N THR A 8 30.50 -14.90 -22.36
CA THR A 8 30.88 -13.49 -22.44
C THR A 8 29.70 -12.60 -22.86
N GLN A 9 28.79 -13.10 -23.71
CA GLN A 9 27.61 -12.35 -24.14
C GLN A 9 26.55 -12.24 -23.05
N LEU A 10 26.36 -13.28 -22.24
CA LEU A 10 25.45 -13.22 -21.10
C LEU A 10 25.99 -12.30 -20.00
N ALA A 11 27.29 -12.33 -19.72
CA ALA A 11 27.93 -11.39 -18.79
C ALA A 11 27.75 -9.94 -19.27
N LEU A 12 27.96 -9.67 -20.57
CA LEU A 12 27.70 -8.36 -21.18
C LEU A 12 26.21 -7.95 -21.07
N TYR A 13 25.27 -8.87 -21.26
CA TYR A 13 23.83 -8.57 -21.17
C TYR A 13 23.38 -8.32 -19.72
N LEU A 14 23.99 -9.02 -18.76
CA LEU A 14 23.78 -8.84 -17.32
C LEU A 14 24.49 -7.59 -16.78
N GLU A 15 25.58 -7.15 -17.40
CA GLU A 15 26.25 -5.87 -17.10
C GLU A 15 25.49 -4.65 -17.65
N MET A 16 24.65 -4.82 -18.67
CA MET A 16 23.84 -3.74 -19.26
C MET A 16 22.61 -3.36 -18.41
N ASP A 17 22.17 -4.23 -17.50
CA ASP A 17 21.08 -3.96 -16.56
C ASP A 17 21.66 -3.55 -15.19
N SER A 18 21.54 -2.25 -14.91
CA SER A 18 22.29 -1.50 -13.88
C SER A 18 22.00 -1.85 -12.41
N ASN A 19 21.36 -2.98 -12.11
CA ASN A 19 21.05 -3.39 -10.74
C ASN A 19 21.88 -4.59 -10.26
N PRO A 20 23.09 -4.37 -9.69
CA PRO A 20 24.03 -5.43 -9.33
C PRO A 20 23.55 -6.43 -8.27
N LYS A 21 22.41 -6.17 -7.60
CA LYS A 21 21.87 -7.04 -6.53
C LYS A 21 21.14 -8.28 -7.03
N LEU A 22 20.66 -8.28 -8.29
CA LEU A 22 20.05 -9.46 -8.90
C LEU A 22 21.04 -10.61 -9.12
N TYR A 23 22.35 -10.32 -9.20
CA TYR A 23 23.32 -11.26 -9.78
C TYR A 23 24.04 -12.16 -8.76
N HIS A 24 24.03 -11.81 -7.47
CA HIS A 24 24.81 -12.55 -6.47
C HIS A 24 24.20 -13.88 -6.01
N ASN A 25 22.92 -14.14 -6.28
CA ASN A 25 22.21 -15.32 -5.76
C ASN A 25 22.13 -16.51 -6.73
N TYR A 26 22.73 -16.42 -7.92
CA TYR A 26 22.58 -17.43 -8.99
C TYR A 26 23.86 -18.16 -9.38
N THR A 27 25.00 -17.86 -8.74
CA THR A 27 26.31 -18.37 -9.14
C THR A 27 26.52 -19.86 -8.89
N ASP A 28 25.73 -20.45 -7.97
CA ASP A 28 25.88 -21.85 -7.54
C ASP A 28 24.84 -22.81 -8.18
N LEU A 29 23.98 -22.30 -9.05
CA LEU A 29 22.94 -23.09 -9.72
C LEU A 29 23.36 -23.48 -11.15
N PRO A 30 22.91 -24.65 -11.66
CA PRO A 30 23.00 -24.94 -13.08
C PRO A 30 22.40 -23.79 -13.90
N PHE A 31 23.10 -23.38 -14.96
CA PHE A 31 22.71 -22.22 -15.78
C PHE A 31 21.23 -22.21 -16.19
N GLN A 32 20.67 -23.38 -16.54
CA GLN A 32 19.25 -23.48 -16.91
C GLN A 32 18.31 -23.14 -15.75
N GLN A 33 18.68 -23.49 -14.52
CA GLN A 33 17.90 -23.17 -13.33
C GLN A 33 18.00 -21.68 -12.99
N ALA A 34 19.20 -21.11 -13.03
CA ALA A 34 19.42 -19.67 -12.85
C ALA A 34 18.62 -18.85 -13.87
N LEU A 35 18.70 -19.22 -15.15
CA LEU A 35 17.94 -18.58 -16.24
C LEU A 35 16.43 -18.74 -16.02
N GLY A 36 15.96 -19.91 -15.60
CA GLY A 36 14.56 -20.14 -15.27
C GLY A 36 14.06 -19.20 -14.19
N ILE A 37 14.77 -19.09 -13.07
CA ILE A 37 14.38 -18.21 -11.95
C ILE A 37 14.40 -16.75 -12.38
N PHE A 38 15.41 -16.33 -13.16
CA PHE A 38 15.50 -14.97 -13.68
C PHE A 38 14.30 -14.62 -14.56
N LEU A 39 13.97 -15.46 -15.55
CA LEU A 39 12.83 -15.24 -16.44
C LEU A 39 11.49 -15.23 -15.68
N THR A 40 11.32 -16.13 -14.72
CA THR A 40 10.13 -16.14 -13.86
C THR A 40 10.03 -14.86 -13.05
N THR A 41 11.14 -14.37 -12.49
CA THR A 41 11.17 -13.11 -11.72
C THR A 41 10.80 -11.91 -12.58
N LEU A 42 11.35 -11.80 -13.80
CA LEU A 42 10.98 -10.74 -14.74
C LEU A 42 9.48 -10.78 -15.09
N TYR A 43 8.96 -11.98 -15.34
CA TYR A 43 7.54 -12.17 -15.65
C TYR A 43 6.62 -11.81 -14.46
N GLU A 44 6.98 -12.21 -13.25
CA GLU A 44 6.27 -11.85 -12.02
C GLU A 44 6.25 -10.32 -11.81
N ASN A 45 7.39 -9.66 -12.03
CA ASN A 45 7.50 -8.21 -11.91
C ASN A 45 6.59 -7.48 -12.91
N GLU A 46 6.58 -7.91 -14.16
CA GLU A 46 5.74 -7.34 -15.21
C GLU A 46 4.23 -7.53 -14.92
N ILE A 47 3.83 -8.68 -14.37
CA ILE A 47 2.45 -8.91 -13.92
C ILE A 47 2.10 -7.97 -12.77
N ASN A 48 2.96 -7.90 -11.75
CA ASN A 48 2.73 -7.07 -10.57
C ASN A 48 2.62 -5.59 -10.94
N PHE A 49 3.50 -5.11 -11.84
CA PHE A 49 3.43 -3.76 -12.38
C PHE A 49 2.10 -3.49 -13.08
N ARG A 50 1.67 -4.37 -14.01
CA ARG A 50 0.39 -4.21 -14.71
C ARG A 50 -0.81 -4.23 -13.76
N LEU A 51 -0.82 -5.10 -12.75
CA LEU A 51 -1.89 -5.15 -11.76
C LEU A 51 -2.00 -3.83 -10.98
N ASN A 52 -0.88 -3.23 -10.57
CA ASN A 52 -0.88 -1.92 -9.93
C ASN A 52 -1.44 -0.83 -10.87
N GLN A 53 -0.99 -0.79 -12.12
CA GLN A 53 -1.47 0.19 -13.10
C GLN A 53 -2.97 0.04 -13.39
N GLU A 54 -3.47 -1.19 -13.56
CA GLU A 54 -4.89 -1.44 -13.77
C GLU A 54 -5.72 -0.99 -12.56
N HIS A 55 -5.27 -1.30 -11.35
CA HIS A 55 -5.95 -0.91 -10.12
C HIS A 55 -5.99 0.61 -9.91
N GLU A 56 -4.88 1.31 -10.20
CA GLU A 56 -4.81 2.77 -10.16
C GLU A 56 -5.77 3.41 -11.16
N ASN A 57 -5.80 2.93 -12.41
CA ASN A 57 -6.72 3.43 -13.45
C ASN A 57 -8.20 3.18 -13.11
N GLU A 58 -8.54 2.01 -12.57
CA GLU A 58 -9.89 1.68 -12.11
C GLU A 58 -10.33 2.66 -10.99
N SER A 59 -9.46 2.86 -10.00
CA SER A 59 -9.69 3.77 -8.87
C SER A 59 -9.83 5.24 -9.30
N GLU A 60 -8.99 5.72 -10.22
CA GLU A 60 -9.11 7.07 -10.77
C GLU A 60 -10.41 7.28 -11.55
N GLY A 61 -10.84 6.28 -12.32
CA GLY A 61 -12.08 6.33 -13.09
C GLY A 61 -13.33 6.39 -12.21
N GLU A 62 -13.41 5.53 -11.19
CA GLU A 62 -14.58 5.43 -10.31
C GLU A 62 -14.76 6.66 -9.41
N TYR A 63 -13.64 7.25 -8.95
CA TYR A 63 -13.66 8.29 -7.92
C TYR A 63 -13.06 9.63 -8.39
N ALA A 64 -13.04 9.90 -9.70
CA ALA A 64 -12.41 11.04 -10.36
C ALA A 64 -12.72 12.45 -9.79
N LYS A 65 -13.73 12.60 -8.91
CA LYS A 65 -14.09 13.87 -8.27
C LYS A 65 -13.74 13.92 -6.78
N ALA A 66 -13.30 12.82 -6.18
CA ALA A 66 -13.02 12.73 -4.75
C ALA A 66 -11.77 13.51 -4.34
N PHE A 67 -10.80 13.75 -5.22
CA PHE A 67 -9.64 14.60 -4.90
C PHE A 67 -9.89 16.11 -5.16
N MET A 68 -10.98 16.47 -5.85
CA MET A 68 -11.27 17.87 -6.21
C MET A 68 -11.84 18.64 -5.01
N THR A 69 -11.36 19.86 -4.81
CA THR A 69 -11.88 20.76 -3.75
C THR A 69 -13.33 21.15 -4.01
N LYS A 70 -14.19 21.07 -2.98
CA LYS A 70 -15.60 21.48 -3.11
C LYS A 70 -15.70 23.00 -3.26
N ARG A 71 -16.58 23.44 -4.17
CA ARG A 71 -16.81 24.89 -4.42
C ARG A 71 -17.46 25.62 -3.24
N ASN A 72 -18.29 24.92 -2.45
CA ASN A 72 -19.08 25.51 -1.36
C ASN A 72 -18.79 24.78 -0.02
N ILE A 73 -17.84 25.30 0.75
CA ILE A 73 -17.51 24.84 2.11
C ILE A 73 -17.96 25.93 3.09
N SER A 74 -18.65 25.55 4.18
CA SER A 74 -19.16 26.55 5.14
C SER A 74 -18.01 27.30 5.85
N LYS A 75 -18.25 28.55 6.29
CA LYS A 75 -17.25 29.35 7.01
C LYS A 75 -16.76 28.66 8.29
N GLU A 76 -17.66 27.97 8.98
CA GLU A 76 -17.34 27.18 10.17
C GLU A 76 -16.33 26.06 9.82
N LYS A 77 -16.53 25.34 8.71
CA LYS A 77 -15.61 24.29 8.26
C LYS A 77 -14.27 24.85 7.82
N GLN A 78 -14.26 25.98 7.13
CA GLN A 78 -13.01 26.67 6.77
C GLN A 78 -12.18 27.02 8.00
N ALA A 79 -12.82 27.44 9.11
CA ALA A 79 -12.10 27.73 10.36
C ALA A 79 -11.43 26.48 10.95
N LEU A 80 -12.15 25.34 10.98
CA LEU A 80 -11.60 24.05 11.43
C LEU A 80 -10.49 23.53 10.52
N MET A 81 -10.60 23.75 9.20
CA MET A 81 -9.61 23.30 8.22
C MET A 81 -8.27 24.05 8.32
N ASN A 82 -8.24 25.28 8.83
CA ASN A 82 -7.02 26.09 8.82
C ASN A 82 -6.05 25.82 9.99
N ASN A 83 -6.54 25.28 11.11
CA ASN A 83 -5.70 25.03 12.30
C ASN A 83 -6.24 23.83 13.07
N ASN A 84 -5.75 22.65 12.71
CA ASN A 84 -6.16 21.39 13.31
C ASN A 84 -4.95 20.46 13.49
N SER A 85 -5.19 19.38 14.21
CA SER A 85 -4.18 18.38 14.53
C SER A 85 -3.76 17.58 13.31
N PHE A 86 -4.62 17.34 12.32
CA PHE A 86 -4.23 16.64 11.09
C PHE A 86 -3.14 17.40 10.31
N ILE A 87 -3.30 18.71 10.12
CA ILE A 87 -2.29 19.53 9.41
C ILE A 87 -0.97 19.60 10.19
N LYS A 88 -1.05 19.75 11.52
CA LYS A 88 0.16 19.75 12.37
C LYS A 88 0.88 18.40 12.37
N ASN A 89 0.15 17.33 12.08
CA ASN A 89 0.59 15.95 12.24
C ASN A 89 0.45 15.18 10.92
N GLY A 90 1.15 15.64 9.87
CA GLY A 90 1.42 14.78 8.72
C GLY A 90 0.55 14.98 7.48
N PHE A 91 -0.29 16.02 7.43
CA PHE A 91 -1.01 16.39 6.21
C PHE A 91 -0.74 17.84 5.79
N THR A 92 -0.64 18.09 4.49
CA THR A 92 -0.42 19.46 3.96
C THR A 92 -1.70 20.28 3.90
N PHE A 93 -2.84 19.62 3.74
CA PHE A 93 -4.15 20.24 3.68
C PHE A 93 -5.21 19.28 4.22
N LEU A 94 -6.28 19.82 4.81
CA LEU A 94 -7.44 19.09 5.25
C LEU A 94 -8.69 19.67 4.59
N GLU A 95 -9.51 18.85 3.95
CA GLU A 95 -10.90 19.19 3.62
C GLU A 95 -11.90 18.38 4.44
N LEU A 96 -12.90 19.08 4.97
CA LEU A 96 -14.03 18.48 5.69
C LEU A 96 -15.32 18.59 4.88
N ASP A 97 -16.05 17.48 4.75
CA ASP A 97 -17.43 17.50 4.29
C ASP A 97 -18.29 18.38 5.20
N ASN A 98 -19.31 19.02 4.65
CA ASN A 98 -20.26 19.79 5.46
C ASN A 98 -21.06 18.88 6.42
N SER A 99 -21.10 17.57 6.17
CA SER A 99 -21.83 16.61 7.03
C SER A 99 -21.10 16.20 8.30
N ILE A 100 -19.80 16.45 8.45
CA ILE A 100 -19.10 16.16 9.71
C ILE A 100 -19.47 17.25 10.72
N ASP A 101 -19.84 16.93 11.94
CA ASP A 101 -20.05 17.94 12.99
C ASP A 101 -18.73 18.27 13.73
N GLY A 102 -18.72 19.37 14.48
CA GLY A 102 -17.55 19.82 15.24
C GLY A 102 -17.09 18.82 16.31
N PRO A 103 -17.98 18.29 17.17
CA PRO A 103 -17.63 17.26 18.15
C PRO A 103 -16.99 16.00 17.54
N THR A 104 -17.58 15.46 16.48
CA THR A 104 -17.05 14.30 15.73
C THR A 104 -15.65 14.61 15.20
N PHE A 105 -15.46 15.77 14.58
CA PHE A 105 -14.14 16.17 14.08
C PHE A 105 -13.11 16.29 15.20
N LYS A 106 -13.47 16.93 16.32
CA LYS A 106 -12.57 17.09 17.47
C LYS A 106 -12.13 15.72 18.04
N HIS A 107 -13.04 14.75 18.10
CA HIS A 107 -12.71 13.39 18.52
C HIS A 107 -11.66 12.75 17.59
N LEU A 108 -11.84 12.88 16.28
CA LEU A 108 -10.87 12.39 15.30
C LEU A 108 -9.51 13.09 15.45
N GLU A 109 -9.48 14.40 15.71
CA GLU A 109 -8.23 15.11 15.96
C GLU A 109 -7.47 14.58 17.17
N GLU A 110 -8.16 14.36 18.29
CA GLU A 110 -7.56 13.83 19.52
C GLU A 110 -6.94 12.45 19.27
N LYS A 111 -7.66 11.57 18.58
CA LYS A 111 -7.17 10.23 18.23
C LYS A 111 -6.00 10.25 17.24
N TRP A 112 -6.03 11.18 16.29
CA TRP A 112 -4.99 11.29 15.26
C TRP A 112 -3.63 11.63 15.87
N ILE A 113 -3.60 12.46 16.92
CA ILE A 113 -2.35 12.80 17.62
C ILE A 113 -1.64 11.55 18.13
N ASP A 114 -2.38 10.60 18.69
CA ASP A 114 -1.80 9.37 19.23
C ASP A 114 -1.32 8.44 18.13
N VAL A 115 -2.13 8.24 17.08
CA VAL A 115 -1.77 7.44 15.90
C VAL A 115 -0.53 7.99 15.21
N TYR A 116 -0.47 9.29 14.97
CA TYR A 116 0.62 9.91 14.21
C TYR A 116 1.99 9.83 14.88
N LYS A 117 2.05 9.68 16.21
CA LYS A 117 3.32 9.49 16.93
C LYS A 117 4.07 8.24 16.45
N HIS A 118 3.33 7.23 16.00
CA HIS A 118 3.85 5.94 15.58
C HIS A 118 3.93 5.77 14.07
N LEU A 119 3.38 6.71 13.28
CA LEU A 119 3.39 6.62 11.83
C LEU A 119 4.76 6.94 11.24
N PRO A 120 5.24 6.16 10.26
CA PRO A 120 6.37 6.53 9.42
C PRO A 120 6.08 7.85 8.70
N ARG A 121 7.11 8.66 8.48
CA ARG A 121 6.99 10.00 7.89
C ARG A 121 7.78 10.08 6.60
N THR A 122 7.26 10.83 5.63
CA THR A 122 8.02 11.21 4.43
C THR A 122 8.23 12.72 4.39
N THR A 123 9.01 13.20 3.42
CA THR A 123 9.23 14.62 3.16
C THR A 123 8.12 15.28 2.34
N ASN A 124 7.18 14.50 1.78
CA ASN A 124 6.06 14.98 0.97
C ASN A 124 4.72 14.51 1.55
N PRO A 125 4.20 15.18 2.60
CA PRO A 125 2.97 14.74 3.28
C PRO A 125 1.73 14.92 2.37
N PRO A 126 0.76 14.00 2.42
CA PRO A 126 -0.37 14.01 1.51
C PRO A 126 -1.41 15.07 1.92
N VAL A 127 -2.36 15.31 1.04
CA VAL A 127 -3.61 16.01 1.34
C VAL A 127 -4.61 15.01 1.96
N LEU A 128 -5.34 15.41 2.99
CA LEU A 128 -6.43 14.61 3.56
C LEU A 128 -7.80 15.23 3.25
N ARG A 129 -8.75 14.40 2.86
CA ARG A 129 -10.14 14.81 2.59
C ARG A 129 -11.11 13.85 3.25
N PHE A 130 -11.81 14.31 4.28
CA PHE A 130 -12.96 13.60 4.82
C PHE A 130 -14.21 13.96 4.01
N ARG A 131 -14.74 13.03 3.22
CA ARG A 131 -15.90 13.26 2.34
C ARG A 131 -16.70 11.99 2.10
N LYS A 132 -17.97 12.11 1.73
CA LYS A 132 -18.73 10.93 1.27
C LYS A 132 -18.18 10.44 -0.07
N LEU A 133 -17.76 9.18 -0.16
CA LEU A 133 -17.16 8.59 -1.37
C LEU A 133 -18.18 8.00 -2.35
N GLY A 134 -19.47 8.33 -2.19
CA GLY A 134 -20.55 7.92 -3.10
C GLY A 134 -21.31 6.68 -2.63
N GLN A 135 -22.04 6.05 -3.56
CA GLN A 135 -22.88 4.86 -3.34
C GLN A 135 -22.10 3.53 -3.47
N HIS A 136 -20.78 3.58 -3.71
CA HIS A 136 -19.90 2.43 -3.93
C HIS A 136 -19.06 2.09 -2.70
N ASN A 137 -18.65 0.82 -2.62
CA ASN A 137 -18.24 0.07 -1.41
C ASN A 137 -16.89 0.46 -0.77
N ALA A 138 -16.26 1.57 -1.16
CA ALA A 138 -14.97 1.98 -0.62
C ALA A 138 -15.13 2.99 0.51
N SER A 139 -14.53 2.72 1.67
CA SER A 139 -14.44 3.70 2.76
C SER A 139 -13.19 4.58 2.69
N GLY A 140 -12.29 4.32 1.76
CA GLY A 140 -11.09 5.13 1.51
C GLY A 140 -10.61 5.01 0.07
N ILE A 141 -9.80 5.98 -0.34
CA ILE A 141 -9.01 5.91 -1.58
C ILE A 141 -7.82 6.88 -1.51
N TYR A 142 -6.66 6.41 -1.96
CA TYR A 142 -5.48 7.23 -2.20
C TYR A 142 -5.28 7.50 -3.69
N PHE A 143 -5.17 8.78 -4.05
CA PHE A 143 -4.84 9.23 -5.40
C PHE A 143 -3.35 9.60 -5.45
N SER A 144 -2.53 8.73 -6.04
CA SER A 144 -1.07 8.88 -6.18
C SER A 144 -0.66 10.18 -6.90
N TYR A 145 -1.24 10.45 -8.07
CA TYR A 145 -0.90 11.63 -8.89
C TYR A 145 -1.24 12.95 -8.18
N HIS A 146 -2.26 12.93 -7.31
CA HIS A 146 -2.68 14.09 -6.53
C HIS A 146 -2.10 14.10 -5.10
N ASN A 147 -1.34 13.07 -4.71
CA ASN A 147 -0.90 12.81 -3.34
C ASN A 147 -2.01 13.09 -2.32
N CYS A 148 -3.18 12.49 -2.53
CA CYS A 148 -4.40 12.84 -1.83
C CYS A 148 -5.09 11.60 -1.27
N ILE A 149 -5.25 11.56 0.05
CA ILE A 149 -6.04 10.56 0.76
C ILE A 149 -7.46 11.10 0.93
N CYS A 150 -8.44 10.32 0.50
CA CYS A 150 -9.85 10.59 0.69
C CYS A 150 -10.46 9.47 1.54
N VAL A 151 -11.16 9.84 2.61
CA VAL A 151 -11.76 8.89 3.56
C VAL A 151 -13.24 9.20 3.72
N ASP A 152 -14.06 8.16 3.74
CA ASP A 152 -15.49 8.31 3.97
C ASP A 152 -15.77 8.77 5.40
N VAL A 153 -16.49 9.88 5.53
CA VAL A 153 -16.87 10.43 6.85
C VAL A 153 -17.70 9.46 7.71
N ARG A 154 -18.32 8.44 7.10
CA ARG A 154 -19.14 7.44 7.79
C ARG A 154 -18.31 6.25 8.28
N ASP A 155 -17.13 6.04 7.71
CA ASP A 155 -16.22 4.96 8.08
C ASP A 155 -14.77 5.43 7.87
N THR A 156 -14.13 5.83 8.97
CA THR A 156 -12.75 6.33 8.96
C THR A 156 -11.70 5.22 9.09
N THR A 157 -12.12 3.96 9.23
CA THR A 157 -11.22 2.82 9.48
C THR A 157 -10.33 2.45 8.29
N SER A 158 -10.52 3.11 7.14
CA SER A 158 -9.67 3.00 5.96
C SER A 158 -8.44 3.91 6.02
N LEU A 159 -8.37 4.89 6.93
CA LEU A 159 -7.32 5.91 6.88
C LEU A 159 -5.91 5.31 6.94
N ILE A 160 -5.68 4.30 7.78
CA ILE A 160 -4.37 3.62 7.85
C ILE A 160 -4.08 2.81 6.59
N HIS A 161 -5.09 2.21 5.97
CA HIS A 161 -4.97 1.53 4.67
C HIS A 161 -4.50 2.50 3.59
N GLU A 162 -5.17 3.64 3.45
CA GLU A 162 -4.81 4.67 2.47
C GLU A 162 -3.45 5.30 2.78
N TYR A 163 -3.10 5.43 4.06
CA TYR A 163 -1.76 5.84 4.46
C TYR A 163 -0.70 4.80 4.05
N GLY A 164 -1.04 3.52 4.07
CA GLY A 164 -0.25 2.43 3.52
C GLY A 164 0.03 2.62 2.03
N HIS A 165 -0.99 2.89 1.20
CA HIS A 165 -0.79 3.21 -0.21
C HIS A 165 0.07 4.47 -0.43
N TYR A 166 -0.14 5.49 0.40
CA TYR A 166 0.70 6.69 0.39
C TYR A 166 2.18 6.36 0.66
N LEU A 167 2.48 5.55 1.67
CA LEU A 167 3.84 5.14 2.01
C LEU A 167 4.44 4.25 0.92
N ASP A 168 3.66 3.33 0.36
CA ASP A 168 4.05 2.48 -0.76
C ASP A 168 4.63 3.31 -1.91
N TYR A 169 3.98 4.44 -2.20
CA TYR A 169 4.35 5.33 -3.30
C TYR A 169 5.43 6.37 -2.94
N ASN A 170 5.46 6.87 -1.70
CA ASN A 170 6.26 8.06 -1.35
C ASN A 170 7.42 7.82 -0.37
N TYR A 171 7.53 6.66 0.29
CA TYR A 171 8.54 6.48 1.34
C TYR A 171 9.93 6.12 0.79
N GLY A 172 9.99 5.39 -0.33
CA GLY A 172 11.22 4.87 -0.93
C GLY A 172 11.51 5.41 -2.33
N GLN A 173 12.50 4.82 -2.99
CA GLN A 173 12.69 5.01 -4.42
C GLN A 173 11.75 4.07 -5.17
N GLY A 174 10.77 4.64 -5.85
CA GLY A 174 9.71 3.89 -6.53
C GLY A 174 8.73 3.23 -5.57
N THR A 175 7.81 2.44 -6.14
CA THR A 175 6.76 1.74 -5.39
C THR A 175 7.34 0.57 -4.60
N ILE A 176 7.19 0.61 -3.27
CA ILE A 176 7.81 -0.36 -2.36
C ILE A 176 7.25 -1.78 -2.55
N SER A 177 5.97 -1.91 -2.86
CA SER A 177 5.30 -3.17 -3.14
C SER A 177 5.85 -3.89 -4.38
N LEU A 178 6.59 -3.17 -5.24
CA LEU A 178 7.31 -3.74 -6.38
C LEU A 178 8.80 -3.99 -6.09
N SER A 179 9.26 -3.72 -4.88
CA SER A 179 10.66 -3.94 -4.49
C SER A 179 11.00 -5.42 -4.32
N GLU A 180 12.28 -5.75 -4.52
CA GLU A 180 12.79 -7.11 -4.35
C GLU A 180 12.59 -7.64 -2.93
N ASP A 181 12.76 -6.76 -1.93
CA ASP A 181 12.62 -7.11 -0.51
C ASP A 181 11.17 -7.46 -0.12
N PHE A 182 10.17 -6.88 -0.81
CA PHE A 182 8.75 -7.15 -0.54
C PHE A 182 8.18 -8.31 -1.36
N ARG A 183 8.85 -8.70 -2.46
CA ARG A 183 8.38 -9.76 -3.36
C ARG A 183 8.09 -11.11 -2.66
N PRO A 184 8.92 -11.61 -1.73
CA PRO A 184 8.62 -12.87 -1.04
C PRO A 184 7.31 -12.82 -0.24
N ILE A 185 6.97 -11.66 0.33
CA ILE A 185 5.73 -11.46 1.09
C ILE A 185 4.51 -11.58 0.19
N ILE A 186 4.55 -10.93 -0.98
CA ILE A 186 3.49 -11.00 -1.99
C ILE A 186 3.35 -12.44 -2.49
N LYS A 187 4.46 -13.11 -2.81
CA LYS A 187 4.42 -14.48 -3.33
C LYS A 187 3.74 -15.43 -2.34
N ASN A 188 4.22 -15.47 -1.09
CA ASN A 188 3.65 -16.32 -0.06
C ASN A 188 2.17 -15.99 0.19
N TYR A 189 1.83 -14.70 0.26
CA TYR A 189 0.45 -14.24 0.41
C TYR A 189 -0.45 -14.76 -0.72
N LYS A 190 -0.03 -14.61 -1.99
CA LYS A 190 -0.80 -15.03 -3.16
C LYS A 190 -1.00 -16.54 -3.18
N GLU A 191 0.03 -17.31 -2.82
CA GLU A 191 -0.05 -18.76 -2.72
C GLU A 191 -1.08 -19.20 -1.67
N VAL A 192 -1.05 -18.62 -0.47
CA VAL A 192 -2.04 -18.91 0.58
C VAL A 192 -3.44 -18.49 0.14
N LEU A 193 -3.60 -17.27 -0.38
CA LEU A 193 -4.88 -16.75 -0.84
C LEU A 193 -5.52 -17.68 -1.89
N LEU A 194 -4.74 -18.12 -2.87
CA LEU A 194 -5.21 -19.01 -3.93
C LEU A 194 -5.55 -20.40 -3.39
N ASN A 195 -4.65 -21.00 -2.60
CA ASN A 195 -4.82 -22.38 -2.13
C ASN A 195 -5.96 -22.52 -1.12
N THR A 196 -6.19 -21.49 -0.29
CA THR A 196 -7.22 -21.52 0.76
C THR A 196 -8.55 -20.96 0.29
N TYR A 197 -8.56 -19.93 -0.55
CA TYR A 197 -9.78 -19.17 -0.90
C TYR A 197 -10.06 -19.09 -2.40
N GLY A 198 -9.24 -19.70 -3.26
CA GLY A 198 -9.40 -19.62 -4.72
C GLY A 198 -10.70 -20.23 -5.25
N SER A 199 -11.35 -21.12 -4.51
CA SER A 199 -12.66 -21.69 -4.86
C SER A 199 -13.85 -20.91 -4.31
N THR A 200 -13.64 -20.00 -3.36
CA THR A 200 -14.71 -19.26 -2.66
C THR A 200 -14.77 -17.79 -3.05
N LEU A 201 -13.63 -17.19 -3.38
CA LEU A 201 -13.56 -15.80 -3.83
C LEU A 201 -13.85 -15.68 -5.32
N SER A 202 -14.56 -14.63 -5.70
CA SER A 202 -14.76 -14.30 -7.12
C SER A 202 -13.42 -13.93 -7.78
N PRO A 203 -13.28 -14.11 -9.10
CA PRO A 203 -12.08 -13.68 -9.82
C PRO A 203 -11.72 -12.21 -9.60
N SER A 204 -12.73 -11.33 -9.51
CA SER A 204 -12.52 -9.89 -9.23
C SER A 204 -11.94 -9.65 -7.83
N ARG A 205 -12.45 -10.32 -6.79
CA ARG A 205 -11.92 -10.22 -5.43
C ARG A 205 -10.53 -10.83 -5.34
N MET A 206 -10.29 -11.96 -6.00
CA MET A 206 -8.96 -12.57 -6.09
C MET A 206 -7.96 -11.60 -6.71
N LYS A 207 -8.30 -10.98 -7.86
CA LYS A 207 -7.47 -9.96 -8.51
C LYS A 207 -7.16 -8.83 -7.54
N TYR A 208 -8.18 -8.19 -6.98
CA TYR A 208 -8.08 -7.06 -6.06
C TYR A 208 -7.22 -7.39 -4.82
N TYR A 209 -7.51 -8.50 -4.15
CA TYR A 209 -6.75 -8.92 -2.97
C TYR A 209 -5.30 -9.27 -3.27
N SER A 210 -5.01 -9.66 -4.50
CA SER A 210 -3.66 -10.02 -4.97
C SER A 210 -2.88 -8.85 -5.57
N THR A 211 -3.47 -7.67 -5.73
CA THR A 211 -2.77 -6.50 -6.27
C THR A 211 -1.62 -6.11 -5.30
N PRO A 212 -0.38 -5.92 -5.78
CA PRO A 212 0.77 -5.63 -4.91
C PRO A 212 0.57 -4.47 -3.93
N THR A 213 0.05 -3.33 -4.40
CA THR A 213 -0.16 -2.17 -3.52
C THR A 213 -1.22 -2.43 -2.44
N GLU A 214 -2.22 -3.23 -2.76
CA GLU A 214 -3.29 -3.69 -1.85
C GLU A 214 -2.77 -4.70 -0.83
N VAL A 215 -1.88 -5.61 -1.22
CA VAL A 215 -1.16 -6.49 -0.29
C VAL A 215 -0.31 -5.65 0.65
N PHE A 216 0.39 -4.64 0.14
CA PHE A 216 1.22 -3.75 0.95
C PHE A 216 0.39 -2.94 1.96
N ALA A 217 -0.70 -2.32 1.54
CA ALA A 217 -1.57 -1.55 2.43
C ALA A 217 -2.14 -2.41 3.57
N ARG A 218 -2.61 -3.62 3.28
CA ARG A 218 -3.07 -4.58 4.32
C ARG A 218 -1.95 -5.06 5.22
N ALA A 219 -0.78 -5.31 4.64
CA ALA A 219 0.39 -5.68 5.40
C ALA A 219 0.78 -4.57 6.39
N PHE A 220 0.69 -3.32 5.95
CA PHE A 220 0.92 -2.14 6.76
C PHE A 220 -0.14 -1.99 7.87
N GLU A 221 -1.42 -2.22 7.59
CA GLU A 221 -2.48 -2.20 8.61
C GLU A 221 -2.19 -3.20 9.75
N ILE A 222 -1.80 -4.44 9.42
CA ILE A 222 -1.43 -5.48 10.40
C ILE A 222 -0.23 -5.03 11.24
N TRP A 223 0.83 -4.58 10.58
CA TRP A 223 2.05 -4.15 11.26
C TRP A 223 1.77 -2.95 12.16
N PHE A 224 1.09 -1.92 11.66
CA PHE A 224 0.80 -0.70 12.40
C PHE A 224 -0.09 -0.98 13.62
N ASN A 225 -1.12 -1.83 13.47
CA ASN A 225 -2.00 -2.21 14.57
C ASN A 225 -1.27 -2.91 15.72
N HIS A 226 -0.13 -3.57 15.47
CA HIS A 226 0.69 -4.14 16.53
C HIS A 226 1.33 -3.08 17.43
N TYR A 227 1.70 -1.92 16.88
CA TYR A 227 2.38 -0.85 17.61
C TYR A 227 1.43 0.20 18.16
N SER A 228 0.39 0.55 17.40
CA SER A 228 -0.57 1.59 17.75
C SER A 228 -1.98 1.17 17.30
N PRO A 229 -2.65 0.29 18.05
CA PRO A 229 -4.04 -0.06 17.79
C PRO A 229 -4.92 1.20 17.73
N SER A 230 -5.72 1.34 16.68
CA SER A 230 -6.72 2.40 16.56
C SER A 230 -7.93 1.89 15.81
N GLU A 231 -9.03 1.71 16.53
CA GLU A 231 -10.31 1.30 15.94
C GLU A 231 -11.01 2.46 15.22
N GLU A 232 -10.53 3.70 15.40
CA GLU A 232 -11.04 4.86 14.67
C GLU A 232 -10.50 4.96 13.25
N PHE A 233 -9.23 4.58 13.03
CA PHE A 233 -8.53 4.79 11.76
C PHE A 233 -8.07 3.51 11.06
N ASN A 234 -8.18 2.37 11.74
CA ASN A 234 -7.79 1.06 11.24
C ASN A 234 -8.91 0.03 11.50
N LYS A 235 -8.81 -1.12 10.86
CA LYS A 235 -9.71 -2.26 11.15
C LYS A 235 -9.46 -2.80 12.56
N ASN A 236 -10.50 -3.37 13.15
CA ASN A 236 -10.39 -4.01 14.46
C ASN A 236 -9.66 -5.37 14.38
N ALA A 237 -9.26 -5.90 15.54
CA ALA A 237 -8.50 -7.15 15.61
C ALA A 237 -9.26 -8.39 15.09
N GLU A 238 -10.59 -8.37 15.15
CA GLU A 238 -11.44 -9.46 14.64
C GLU A 238 -11.28 -9.58 13.11
N VAL A 239 -11.39 -8.46 12.40
CA VAL A 239 -11.22 -8.40 10.93
C VAL A 239 -9.88 -8.99 10.48
N PHE A 240 -8.79 -8.71 11.20
CA PHE A 240 -7.46 -9.26 10.88
C PHE A 240 -7.33 -10.77 11.07
N SER A 241 -8.32 -11.40 11.72
CA SER A 241 -8.33 -12.81 12.09
C SER A 241 -9.43 -13.61 11.37
N THR A 242 -10.36 -12.95 10.68
CA THR A 242 -11.53 -13.58 10.05
C THR A 242 -11.61 -13.38 8.55
N GLU A 243 -11.08 -12.27 8.02
CA GLU A 243 -11.25 -11.93 6.61
C GLU A 243 -10.12 -12.52 5.74
N PRO A 244 -10.45 -13.10 4.56
CA PRO A 244 -9.48 -13.79 3.69
C PRO A 244 -8.23 -12.96 3.36
N GLN A 245 -8.39 -11.66 3.10
CA GLN A 245 -7.31 -10.75 2.74
C GLN A 245 -6.33 -10.45 3.89
N TYR A 246 -6.65 -10.80 5.13
CA TYR A 246 -5.72 -10.70 6.27
C TYR A 246 -5.27 -12.07 6.76
N MET A 247 -6.13 -13.08 6.68
CA MET A 247 -5.79 -14.47 7.01
C MET A 247 -4.77 -15.07 6.04
N SER A 248 -4.68 -14.55 4.80
CA SER A 248 -3.67 -14.97 3.83
C SER A 248 -2.24 -14.55 4.20
N PHE A 249 -2.08 -13.65 5.18
CA PHE A 249 -0.81 -13.50 5.90
C PHE A 249 -0.74 -14.57 6.99
N ASP A 250 -0.31 -15.77 6.60
CA ASP A 250 -0.04 -16.88 7.51
C ASP A 250 1.08 -16.52 8.51
N PRO A 251 1.31 -17.32 9.57
CA PRO A 251 2.34 -17.01 10.57
C PRO A 251 3.75 -16.82 10.00
N SER A 252 4.11 -17.59 8.95
CA SER A 252 5.42 -17.48 8.30
C SER A 252 5.57 -16.17 7.55
N ASN A 253 4.53 -15.75 6.80
CA ASN A 253 4.52 -14.51 6.07
C ASN A 253 4.42 -13.29 6.99
N ARG A 254 3.69 -13.39 8.12
CA ARG A 254 3.69 -12.33 9.14
C ARG A 254 5.09 -12.06 9.68
N LEU A 255 5.91 -13.09 9.92
CA LEU A 255 7.30 -12.87 10.34
C LEU A 255 8.10 -12.08 9.29
N LEU A 256 7.97 -12.42 8.01
CA LEU A 256 8.62 -11.69 6.92
C LEU A 256 8.16 -10.23 6.85
N LEU A 257 6.84 -10.02 6.93
CA LEU A 257 6.20 -8.71 6.94
C LEU A 257 6.69 -7.82 8.08
N PHE A 258 6.74 -8.35 9.31
CA PHE A 258 7.22 -7.57 10.46
C PHE A 258 8.70 -7.23 10.33
N ASN A 259 9.53 -8.18 9.90
CA ASN A 259 10.95 -7.94 9.65
C ASN A 259 11.15 -6.87 8.56
N PHE A 260 10.36 -6.94 7.48
CA PHE A 260 10.39 -5.97 6.40
C PHE A 260 10.08 -4.56 6.89
N PHE A 261 8.94 -4.36 7.55
CA PHE A 261 8.53 -3.04 8.02
C PHE A 261 9.45 -2.48 9.11
N ASN A 262 9.93 -3.33 10.02
CA ASN A 262 10.90 -2.89 11.04
C ASN A 262 12.22 -2.44 10.42
N LYS A 263 12.69 -3.14 9.38
CA LYS A 263 13.89 -2.75 8.63
C LYS A 263 13.72 -1.38 7.97
N ILE A 264 12.59 -1.13 7.31
CA ILE A 264 12.40 0.12 6.56
C ILE A 264 12.02 1.32 7.44
N PHE A 265 11.23 1.12 8.50
CA PHE A 265 10.67 2.21 9.31
C PHE A 265 11.37 2.43 10.64
N PHE A 266 11.98 1.40 11.24
CA PHE A 266 12.63 1.52 12.54
C PHE A 266 14.15 1.53 12.49
N LYS A 267 14.78 1.38 11.31
CA LYS A 267 16.25 1.36 11.11
C LYS A 267 16.98 0.79 12.34
N ILE A 268 16.89 -0.53 12.51
CA ILE A 268 17.77 -1.26 13.44
C ILE A 268 19.21 -1.14 12.93
#